data_AF-A0A453F0I5-F1
#
_entry.id   AF-A0A453F0I5-F1
#
_cell.length_a   1.000
_cell.length_b   1.000
_cell.length_c   1.000
_cell.angle_alpha   90.00
_cell.angle_beta   90.00
_cell.angle_gamma   90.00
#
_symmetry.space_group_name_H-M   'P 1'
#
loop_
_entity.id
_entity.type
_entity.pdbx_description
1 polymer ?
#
loop_
_entity_poly.entity_id
_entity_poly.type
_entity_poly.pdbx_seq_one_letter_code
_entity_poly.pdbx_strand_id
1 'polypeptide(L)'
;AIKSGWNSSVVSGALVDMYVKCGNITDAEMLFYESETCDQVAWNTLICGYSQHGHGYKALDTFRRMVDDGKRPDDITFVGVLSACSHAGLLDEGRKYFQLLSSVYGITPTMEHYACMIDILSKAGRLAEAESLIYQMPLIPDSSIWRTILGACRIHGNIEIAERAAERLFELDPQDVSSSVLLSNIYADLGRWSDVTRLRNMLLDHGVKKEPGCSWIEVNGQIHVFLSQDGCPKY
;
A
#
# COMPACT_ATOMS: atom_id res chain seq x y z
N ALA A 1 -44.96 -2.84 -4.68
CA ALA A 1 -44.28 -2.92 -3.38
C ALA A 1 -42.84 -3.39 -3.61
N ILE A 2 -41.88 -2.47 -3.72
CA ILE A 2 -40.43 -2.78 -3.85
C ILE A 2 -39.59 -1.92 -2.87
N LYS A 3 -40.21 -0.93 -2.20
CA LYS A 3 -39.54 0.04 -1.31
C LYS A 3 -39.04 -0.53 0.03
N SER A 4 -39.33 -1.78 0.39
CA SER A 4 -38.98 -2.33 1.71
C SER A 4 -37.68 -3.13 1.76
N GLY A 5 -37.03 -3.40 0.62
CA GLY A 5 -35.80 -4.19 0.58
C GLY A 5 -34.51 -3.40 0.84
N TRP A 6 -34.58 -2.07 0.80
CA TRP A 6 -33.41 -1.18 0.84
C TRP A 6 -32.92 -0.93 2.28
N ASN A 7 -33.79 -1.16 3.28
CA ASN A 7 -33.49 -0.97 4.70
C ASN A 7 -32.85 -2.21 5.36
N SER A 8 -32.50 -3.24 4.59
CA SER A 8 -31.69 -4.34 5.12
C SER A 8 -30.24 -3.90 5.18
N SER A 9 -29.60 -4.01 6.36
CA SER A 9 -28.19 -3.61 6.57
C SER A 9 -27.25 -4.18 5.51
N VAL A 10 -27.51 -5.43 5.08
CA VAL A 10 -26.73 -6.13 4.06
C VAL A 10 -26.81 -5.45 2.69
N VAL A 11 -27.99 -4.96 2.30
CA VAL A 11 -28.20 -4.26 1.02
C VAL A 11 -27.57 -2.88 1.07
N SER A 12 -27.73 -2.16 2.19
CA SER A 12 -27.07 -0.86 2.38
C SER A 12 -25.54 -0.99 2.32
N GLY A 13 -24.97 -1.96 3.05
CA GLY A 13 -23.51 -2.19 3.06
C GLY A 13 -22.96 -2.55 1.68
N ALA A 14 -23.66 -3.38 0.90
CA ALA A 14 -23.25 -3.72 -0.46
C ALA A 14 -23.31 -2.52 -1.43
N LEU A 15 -24.32 -1.65 -1.30
CA LEU A 15 -24.41 -0.43 -2.09
C LEU A 15 -23.29 0.55 -1.73
N VAL A 16 -23.03 0.78 -0.44
CA VAL A 16 -21.92 1.62 0.02
C VAL A 16 -20.59 1.10 -0.56
N ASP A 17 -20.34 -0.22 -0.50
CA ASP A 17 -19.15 -0.84 -1.07
C ASP A 17 -19.04 -0.63 -2.60
N MET A 18 -20.16 -0.78 -3.32
CA MET A 18 -20.21 -0.54 -4.76
C MET A 18 -19.85 0.91 -5.09
N TYR A 19 -20.46 1.89 -4.42
CA TYR A 19 -20.19 3.31 -4.67
C TYR A 19 -18.75 3.69 -4.30
N VAL A 20 -18.20 3.17 -3.20
CA VAL A 20 -16.79 3.35 -2.83
C VAL A 20 -15.86 2.84 -3.93
N LYS A 21 -16.11 1.63 -4.45
CA LYS A 21 -15.30 1.02 -5.52
C LYS A 21 -15.44 1.73 -6.86
N CYS A 22 -16.57 2.37 -7.12
CA CYS A 22 -16.77 3.23 -8.29
C CYS A 22 -16.12 4.62 -8.16
N GLY A 23 -15.49 4.93 -7.02
CA GLY A 23 -14.88 6.25 -6.77
C GLY A 23 -15.89 7.33 -6.39
N ASN A 24 -17.15 6.97 -6.18
CA ASN A 24 -18.19 7.91 -5.78
C ASN A 24 -18.41 7.86 -4.27
N ILE A 25 -17.42 8.36 -3.54
CA ILE A 25 -17.39 8.34 -2.08
C ILE A 25 -18.50 9.20 -1.45
N THR A 26 -18.94 10.25 -2.13
CA THR A 26 -20.02 11.13 -1.67
C THR A 26 -21.37 10.39 -1.64
N ASP A 27 -21.71 9.64 -2.69
CA ASP A 27 -22.94 8.85 -2.72
C ASP A 27 -22.89 7.70 -1.70
N ALA A 28 -21.72 7.09 -1.52
CA ALA A 28 -21.51 6.11 -0.47
C ALA A 28 -21.74 6.69 0.94
N GLU A 29 -21.23 7.90 1.22
CA GLU A 29 -21.43 8.62 2.47
C GLU A 29 -22.91 8.93 2.72
N MET A 30 -23.63 9.41 1.70
CA MET A 30 -25.07 9.68 1.80
C MET A 30 -25.85 8.41 2.13
N LEU A 31 -25.64 7.32 1.38
CA LEU A 31 -26.33 6.05 1.62
C LEU A 31 -26.03 5.45 2.98
N PHE A 32 -24.80 5.62 3.46
CA PHE A 32 -24.41 5.19 4.79
C PHE A 32 -25.20 5.93 5.87
N TYR A 33 -25.30 7.27 5.80
CA TYR A 33 -26.03 8.05 6.80
C TYR A 33 -27.56 8.00 6.67
N GLU A 34 -28.09 7.66 5.49
CA GLU A 34 -29.51 7.40 5.29
C GLU A 34 -29.94 6.03 5.84
N SER A 35 -29.00 5.09 6.05
CA SER A 35 -29.33 3.77 6.58
C SER A 35 -29.58 3.81 8.09
N GLU A 36 -30.79 3.41 8.50
CA GLU A 36 -31.17 3.26 9.92
C GLU A 36 -30.38 2.15 10.64
N THR A 37 -29.78 1.22 9.89
CA THR A 37 -29.01 0.09 10.44
C THR A 37 -27.70 -0.11 9.69
N CYS A 38 -26.62 0.49 10.23
CA CYS A 38 -25.26 0.21 9.77
C CYS A 38 -24.68 -0.96 10.57
N ASP A 39 -24.36 -2.05 9.88
CA ASP A 39 -23.59 -3.16 10.45
C ASP A 39 -22.08 -2.87 10.40
N GLN A 40 -21.31 -3.75 11.03
CA GLN A 40 -19.85 -3.65 11.10
C GLN A 40 -19.20 -3.51 9.72
N VAL A 41 -19.76 -4.20 8.71
CA VAL A 41 -19.24 -4.19 7.35
C VAL A 41 -19.39 -2.81 6.74
N ALA A 42 -20.55 -2.17 6.87
CA ALA A 42 -20.77 -0.82 6.35
C ALA A 42 -19.79 0.22 6.94
N TRP A 43 -19.51 0.15 8.26
CA TRP A 43 -18.53 1.02 8.92
C TRP A 43 -17.12 0.81 8.36
N ASN A 44 -16.68 -0.44 8.27
CA ASN A 44 -15.37 -0.80 7.74
C ASN A 44 -15.23 -0.37 6.28
N THR A 45 -16.27 -0.58 5.46
CA THR A 45 -16.31 -0.15 4.06
C THR A 45 -16.14 1.35 3.93
N LEU A 46 -16.84 2.16 4.74
CA LEU A 46 -16.74 3.62 4.65
C LEU A 46 -15.37 4.13 5.12
N ILE A 47 -14.83 3.58 6.22
CA ILE A 47 -13.48 3.92 6.72
C ILE A 47 -12.41 3.59 5.67
N CYS A 48 -12.44 2.38 5.11
CA CYS A 48 -11.51 1.96 4.06
C CYS A 48 -11.70 2.78 2.78
N GLY A 49 -12.95 3.10 2.41
CA GLY A 49 -13.25 3.95 1.26
C GLY A 49 -12.65 5.34 1.40
N TYR A 50 -12.83 6.00 2.55
CA TYR A 50 -12.17 7.29 2.80
C TYR A 50 -10.65 7.21 2.73
N SER A 51 -10.06 6.15 3.29
CA SER A 51 -8.62 5.91 3.20
C SER A 51 -8.14 5.84 1.75
N GLN A 52 -8.81 5.04 0.91
CA GLN A 52 -8.44 4.83 -0.50
C GLN A 52 -8.59 6.09 -1.35
N HIS A 53 -9.56 6.95 -1.02
CA HIS A 53 -9.83 8.20 -1.74
C HIS A 53 -9.10 9.42 -1.15
N GLY A 54 -8.10 9.20 -0.29
CA GLY A 54 -7.27 10.29 0.27
C GLY A 54 -7.96 11.16 1.33
N HIS A 55 -9.12 10.73 1.83
CA HIS A 55 -9.90 11.43 2.85
C HIS A 55 -9.56 10.94 4.28
N GLY A 56 -8.26 10.91 4.62
CA GLY A 56 -7.79 10.29 5.86
C GLY A 56 -8.45 10.84 7.14
N TYR A 57 -8.65 12.16 7.24
CA TYR A 57 -9.35 12.75 8.39
C TYR A 57 -10.82 12.29 8.51
N LYS A 58 -11.54 12.18 7.38
CA LYS A 58 -12.91 11.63 7.40
C LYS A 58 -12.93 10.18 7.85
N ALA A 59 -11.94 9.38 7.48
CA ALA A 59 -11.79 8.01 7.96
C ALA A 59 -11.64 7.97 9.50
N LEU A 60 -10.80 8.83 10.06
CA LEU A 60 -10.60 8.94 11.52
C LEU A 60 -11.86 9.44 12.25
N ASP A 61 -12.57 10.41 11.69
CA ASP A 61 -13.82 10.89 12.27
C ASP A 61 -14.93 9.82 12.20
N THR A 62 -14.96 9.03 11.13
CA THR A 62 -15.87 7.88 10.99
C THR A 62 -15.54 6.79 12.00
N PHE A 63 -14.26 6.49 12.23
CA PHE A 63 -13.82 5.60 13.30
C PHE A 63 -14.27 6.09 14.69
N ARG A 64 -14.10 7.38 14.99
CA ARG A 64 -14.54 7.95 16.28
C ARG A 64 -16.03 7.79 16.47
N ARG A 65 -16.82 8.11 15.44
CA ARG A 65 -18.28 7.92 15.45
C ARG A 65 -18.69 6.47 15.64
N MET A 66 -18.00 5.53 15.00
CA MET A 66 -18.22 4.09 15.20
C MET A 66 -18.07 3.71 16.69
N VAL A 67 -17.02 4.23 17.34
CA VAL A 67 -16.77 3.99 18.78
C VAL A 67 -17.82 4.68 19.65
N ASP A 68 -18.20 5.92 19.33
CA ASP A 68 -19.25 6.68 20.05
C ASP A 68 -20.63 6.01 19.95
N ASP A 69 -20.92 5.36 18.82
CA ASP A 69 -22.12 4.54 18.59
C ASP A 69 -22.04 3.16 19.28
N GLY A 70 -21.00 2.92 20.09
CA GLY A 70 -20.82 1.69 20.87
C GLY A 70 -20.42 0.48 20.03
N LYS A 71 -20.02 0.67 18.77
CA LYS A 71 -19.50 -0.42 17.93
C LYS A 71 -18.03 -0.65 18.25
N ARG A 72 -17.66 -1.91 18.40
CA ARG A 72 -16.29 -2.31 18.69
C ARG A 72 -15.51 -2.42 17.37
N PRO A 73 -14.43 -1.65 17.17
CA PRO A 73 -13.49 -1.85 16.08
C PRO A 73 -12.95 -3.28 16.04
N ASP A 74 -12.75 -3.79 14.82
CA ASP A 74 -12.11 -5.08 14.56
C ASP A 74 -10.81 -4.91 13.77
N ASP A 75 -10.21 -6.04 13.38
CA ASP A 75 -8.97 -6.12 12.61
C ASP A 75 -9.04 -5.26 11.33
N ILE A 76 -10.15 -5.35 10.60
CA ILE A 76 -10.36 -4.63 9.33
C ILE A 76 -10.52 -3.13 9.60
N THR A 77 -11.21 -2.75 10.67
CA THR A 77 -11.34 -1.35 11.09
C THR A 77 -9.96 -0.71 11.26
N PHE A 78 -9.04 -1.39 11.95
CA PHE A 78 -7.69 -0.87 12.22
C PHE A 78 -6.81 -0.82 10.97
N VAL A 79 -6.91 -1.79 10.06
CA VAL A 79 -6.25 -1.70 8.74
C VAL A 79 -6.72 -0.45 7.99
N GLY A 80 -8.02 -0.17 7.97
CA GLY A 80 -8.57 1.04 7.34
C GLY A 80 -8.06 2.34 7.95
N VAL A 81 -8.03 2.41 9.30
CA VAL A 81 -7.52 3.57 10.06
C VAL A 81 -6.03 3.80 9.83
N LEU A 82 -5.21 2.74 9.89
CA LEU A 82 -3.77 2.86 9.67
C LEU A 82 -3.45 3.23 8.22
N SER A 83 -4.17 2.67 7.25
CA SER A 83 -4.05 3.05 5.85
C SER A 83 -4.41 4.54 5.64
N ALA A 84 -5.45 5.03 6.32
CA ALA A 84 -5.83 6.44 6.27
C ALA A 84 -4.73 7.34 6.85
N CYS A 85 -4.10 6.92 7.95
CA CYS A 85 -2.96 7.63 8.52
C CYS A 85 -1.77 7.64 7.55
N SER A 86 -1.52 6.53 6.86
CA SER A 86 -0.47 6.44 5.85
C SER A 86 -0.67 7.42 4.69
N HIS A 87 -1.86 7.42 4.08
CA HIS A 87 -2.17 8.30 2.95
C HIS A 87 -2.20 9.78 3.34
N ALA A 88 -2.63 10.10 4.55
CA ALA A 88 -2.67 11.47 5.05
C ALA A 88 -1.36 11.96 5.72
N GLY A 89 -0.33 11.11 5.82
CA GLY A 89 0.94 11.47 6.46
C GLY A 89 0.85 11.69 7.97
N LEU A 90 -0.12 11.04 8.65
CA LEU A 90 -0.41 11.22 10.07
C LEU A 90 0.40 10.22 10.92
N LEU A 91 1.71 10.44 11.03
CA LEU A 91 2.63 9.55 11.76
C LEU A 91 2.20 9.31 13.21
N ASP A 92 1.87 10.37 13.94
CA ASP A 92 1.57 10.28 15.37
C ASP A 92 0.23 9.57 15.64
N GLU A 93 -0.80 9.85 14.83
CA GLU A 93 -2.06 9.11 14.90
C GLU A 93 -1.86 7.64 14.49
N GLY A 94 -1.05 7.38 13.47
CA GLY A 94 -0.67 6.02 13.08
C GLY A 94 -0.07 5.20 14.25
N ARG A 95 0.91 5.77 14.96
CA ARG A 95 1.50 5.14 16.16
C ARG A 95 0.46 4.89 17.25
N LYS A 96 -0.35 5.91 17.53
CA LYS A 96 -1.38 5.85 18.56
C LYS A 96 -2.38 4.75 18.25
N TYR A 97 -2.92 4.67 17.03
CA TYR A 97 -3.89 3.64 16.65
C TYR A 97 -3.26 2.26 16.60
N PHE A 98 -2.01 2.14 16.15
CA PHE A 98 -1.28 0.86 16.19
C PHE A 98 -1.09 0.35 17.63
N GLN A 99 -0.75 1.22 18.58
CA GLN A 99 -0.67 0.83 19.99
C GLN A 99 -2.05 0.46 20.57
N LEU A 100 -3.05 1.28 20.26
CA LEU A 100 -4.43 1.12 20.75
C LEU A 100 -5.03 -0.23 20.35
N LEU A 101 -4.70 -0.71 19.14
CA LEU A 101 -5.16 -1.98 18.57
C LEU A 101 -4.94 -3.14 19.56
N SER A 102 -3.77 -3.21 20.18
CA SER A 102 -3.43 -4.25 21.16
C SER A 102 -3.74 -3.85 22.59
N SER A 103 -3.43 -2.61 23.00
CA SER A 103 -3.50 -2.22 24.41
C SER A 103 -4.93 -2.05 24.93
N VAL A 104 -5.87 -1.63 24.07
CA VAL A 104 -7.27 -1.38 24.44
C VAL A 104 -8.22 -2.39 23.81
N TYR A 105 -8.02 -2.71 22.54
CA TYR A 105 -8.93 -3.62 21.84
C TYR A 105 -8.51 -5.09 21.93
N GLY A 106 -7.30 -5.39 22.40
CA GLY A 106 -6.80 -6.76 22.53
C GLY A 106 -6.68 -7.48 21.18
N ILE A 107 -6.53 -6.74 20.09
CA ILE A 107 -6.34 -7.28 18.75
C ILE A 107 -4.83 -7.54 18.57
N THR A 108 -4.50 -8.73 18.07
CA THR A 108 -3.11 -9.09 17.75
C THR A 108 -2.77 -8.51 16.37
N PRO A 109 -1.72 -7.68 16.22
CA PRO A 109 -1.41 -7.09 14.94
C PRO A 109 -1.11 -8.14 13.87
N THR A 110 -1.84 -8.08 12.76
CA THR A 110 -1.63 -8.94 11.58
C THR A 110 -0.59 -8.35 10.64
N MET A 111 -0.22 -9.10 9.61
CA MET A 111 0.72 -8.67 8.59
C MET A 111 0.31 -7.35 7.92
N GLU A 112 -1.00 -7.14 7.67
CA GLU A 112 -1.53 -5.91 7.07
C GLU A 112 -1.37 -4.69 8.00
N HIS A 113 -1.53 -4.88 9.32
CA HIS A 113 -1.27 -3.82 10.30
C HIS A 113 0.19 -3.37 10.27
N TYR A 114 1.12 -4.33 10.25
CA TYR A 114 2.54 -4.03 10.14
C TYR A 114 2.88 -3.37 8.81
N ALA A 115 2.34 -3.85 7.70
CA ALA A 115 2.53 -3.25 6.38
C ALA A 115 2.09 -1.77 6.38
N CYS A 116 0.93 -1.46 6.95
CA CYS A 116 0.47 -0.07 7.09
C CYS A 116 1.43 0.76 7.95
N MET A 117 1.86 0.24 9.10
CA MET A 117 2.76 0.95 10.01
C MET A 117 4.16 1.20 9.39
N ILE A 118 4.67 0.24 8.64
CA ILE A 118 5.93 0.37 7.90
C ILE A 118 5.79 1.39 6.78
N ASP A 119 4.66 1.43 6.06
CA ASP A 119 4.40 2.44 5.04
C ASP A 119 4.31 3.86 5.64
N ILE A 120 3.65 4.01 6.81
CA ILE A 120 3.62 5.27 7.57
C ILE A 120 5.04 5.75 7.93
N LEU A 121 5.86 4.87 8.51
CA LEU A 121 7.24 5.20 8.89
C LEU A 121 8.09 5.53 7.66
N SER A 122 7.92 4.74 6.61
CA SER A 122 8.62 4.87 5.34
C SER A 122 8.36 6.23 4.71
N LYS A 123 7.09 6.64 4.55
CA LYS A 123 6.70 7.94 4.01
C LYS A 123 7.15 9.13 4.87
N ALA A 124 7.26 8.93 6.18
CA ALA A 124 7.81 9.92 7.11
C ALA A 124 9.36 9.98 7.12
N GLY A 125 10.04 9.20 6.26
CA GLY A 125 11.50 9.11 6.20
C GLY A 125 12.14 8.42 7.40
N ARG A 126 11.36 7.75 8.26
CA ARG A 126 11.83 7.04 9.46
C ARG A 126 12.28 5.62 9.12
N LEU A 127 13.15 5.48 8.12
CA LEU A 127 13.52 4.18 7.55
C LEU A 127 14.21 3.25 8.56
N ALA A 128 15.05 3.79 9.46
CA ALA A 128 15.68 2.99 10.50
C ALA A 128 14.65 2.42 11.51
N GLU A 129 13.62 3.20 11.85
CA GLU A 129 12.53 2.72 12.70
C GLU A 129 11.65 1.70 11.96
N ALA A 130 11.39 1.92 10.67
CA ALA A 130 10.67 0.97 9.83
C ALA A 130 11.39 -0.38 9.76
N GLU A 131 12.70 -0.37 9.51
CA GLU A 131 13.53 -1.59 9.50
C GLU A 131 13.55 -2.27 10.87
N SER A 132 13.70 -1.50 11.95
CA SER A 132 13.65 -2.05 13.32
C SER A 132 12.29 -2.72 13.61
N LEU A 133 11.19 -2.15 13.14
CA LEU A 133 9.85 -2.73 13.32
C LEU A 133 9.72 -4.06 12.54
N ILE A 134 10.32 -4.17 11.36
CA ILE A 134 10.35 -5.41 10.58
C ILE A 134 11.08 -6.54 11.33
N TYR A 135 12.16 -6.22 12.05
CA TYR A 135 12.87 -7.25 12.83
C TYR A 135 12.21 -7.59 14.17
N GLN A 136 11.35 -6.71 14.68
CA GLN A 136 10.66 -6.91 15.97
C GLN A 136 9.31 -7.59 15.82
N MET A 137 8.73 -7.65 14.61
CA MET A 137 7.42 -8.27 14.44
C MET A 137 7.47 -9.77 14.79
N PRO A 138 6.42 -10.32 15.42
CA PRO A 138 6.33 -11.74 15.76
C PRO A 138 5.91 -12.61 14.55
N LEU A 139 6.07 -12.10 13.33
CA LEU A 139 5.63 -12.69 12.07
C LEU A 139 6.82 -12.78 11.11
N ILE A 140 6.74 -13.69 10.15
CA ILE A 140 7.74 -13.75 9.07
C ILE A 140 7.37 -12.68 8.04
N PRO A 141 8.22 -11.68 7.77
CA PRO A 141 7.91 -10.65 6.78
C PRO A 141 7.88 -11.24 5.37
N ASP A 142 6.85 -10.89 4.60
CA ASP A 142 6.69 -11.28 3.21
C ASP A 142 7.41 -10.32 2.25
N SER A 143 7.36 -10.63 0.96
CA SER A 143 7.95 -9.79 -0.08
C SER A 143 7.33 -8.39 -0.17
N SER A 144 6.07 -8.20 0.26
CA SER A 144 5.39 -6.90 0.20
C SER A 144 6.01 -5.89 1.18
N ILE A 145 6.31 -6.34 2.41
CA ILE A 145 6.94 -5.49 3.42
C ILE A 145 8.32 -5.02 2.96
N TRP A 146 9.15 -5.93 2.47
CA TRP A 146 10.50 -5.58 2.01
C TRP A 146 10.46 -4.69 0.76
N ARG A 147 9.51 -4.89 -0.16
CA ARG A 147 9.32 -4.00 -1.32
C ARG A 147 8.89 -2.60 -0.90
N THR A 148 8.03 -2.47 0.11
CA THR A 148 7.58 -1.18 0.65
C THR A 148 8.77 -0.36 1.16
N ILE A 149 9.61 -0.94 2.03
CA ILE A 149 10.78 -0.21 2.57
C ILE A 149 11.85 0.04 1.49
N LEU A 150 12.05 -0.88 0.55
CA LEU A 150 12.97 -0.70 -0.59
C LEU A 150 12.55 0.49 -1.46
N GLY A 151 11.26 0.61 -1.78
CA GLY A 151 10.71 1.73 -2.52
C GLY A 151 10.90 3.06 -1.82
N ALA A 152 10.74 3.09 -0.49
CA ALA A 152 10.96 4.27 0.32
C ALA A 152 12.44 4.69 0.39
N CYS A 153 13.37 3.72 0.37
CA CYS A 153 14.80 4.00 0.28
C CYS A 153 15.18 4.74 -1.01
N ARG A 154 14.45 4.51 -2.13
CA ARG A 154 14.60 5.30 -3.35
C ARG A 154 14.29 6.78 -3.12
N ILE A 155 13.19 7.05 -2.43
CA ILE A 155 12.70 8.42 -2.18
C ILE A 155 13.62 9.16 -1.21
N HIS A 156 14.10 8.47 -0.17
CA HIS A 156 14.89 9.09 0.90
C HIS A 156 16.41 8.91 0.77
N GLY A 157 16.88 8.19 -0.26
CA GLY A 157 18.30 8.02 -0.57
C GLY A 157 19.09 7.14 0.42
N ASN A 158 18.42 6.23 1.15
CA ASN A 158 19.10 5.35 2.11
C ASN A 158 19.54 4.04 1.46
N ILE A 159 20.77 4.01 0.96
CA ILE A 159 21.29 2.85 0.20
C ILE A 159 21.51 1.63 1.09
N GLU A 160 21.96 1.83 2.31
CA GLU A 160 22.31 0.71 3.20
C GLU A 160 21.09 -0.14 3.54
N ILE A 161 19.95 0.51 3.85
CA ILE A 161 18.69 -0.20 4.08
C ILE A 161 18.16 -0.80 2.76
N ALA A 162 18.34 -0.11 1.62
CA ALA A 162 17.93 -0.65 0.32
C ALA A 162 18.65 -1.97 -0.01
N GLU A 163 19.97 -2.03 0.19
CA GLU A 163 20.78 -3.22 -0.07
C GLU A 163 20.32 -4.40 0.81
N ARG A 164 20.10 -4.17 2.11
CA ARG A 164 19.59 -5.20 3.03
C ARG A 164 18.17 -5.67 2.68
N ALA A 165 17.27 -4.74 2.36
CA ALA A 165 15.91 -5.09 1.96
C ALA A 165 15.89 -5.92 0.67
N ALA A 166 16.74 -5.58 -0.30
CA ALA A 166 16.87 -6.34 -1.53
C ALA A 166 17.46 -7.75 -1.31
N GLU A 167 18.45 -7.89 -0.42
CA GLU A 167 18.98 -9.20 -0.02
C GLU A 167 17.87 -10.10 0.53
N ARG A 168 17.02 -9.57 1.43
CA ARG A 168 15.85 -10.31 1.95
C ARG A 168 14.86 -10.69 0.86
N LEU A 169 14.65 -9.82 -0.13
CA LEU A 169 13.77 -10.14 -1.27
C LEU A 169 14.31 -11.29 -2.12
N PHE A 170 15.63 -11.33 -2.34
CA PHE A 170 16.26 -12.42 -3.09
C PHE A 170 16.31 -13.74 -2.31
N GLU A 171 16.43 -13.68 -0.98
CA GLU A 171 16.28 -14.86 -0.12
C GLU A 171 14.86 -15.46 -0.21
N LEU A 172 13.83 -14.61 -0.31
CA LEU A 172 12.43 -15.03 -0.42
C LEU A 172 12.09 -15.55 -1.83
N ASP A 173 12.54 -14.85 -2.87
CA ASP A 173 12.36 -15.22 -4.27
C ASP A 173 13.59 -14.79 -5.10
N PRO A 174 14.51 -15.74 -5.39
CA PRO A 174 15.70 -15.45 -6.19
C PRO A 174 15.40 -14.97 -7.62
N GLN A 175 14.18 -15.18 -8.13
CA GLN A 175 13.76 -14.76 -9.46
C GLN A 175 12.97 -13.44 -9.45
N ASP A 176 12.90 -12.74 -8.32
CA ASP A 176 12.14 -11.50 -8.20
C ASP A 176 12.74 -10.37 -9.05
N VAL A 177 12.25 -10.28 -10.28
CA VAL A 177 12.61 -9.26 -11.26
C VAL A 177 12.21 -7.87 -10.75
N SER A 178 11.10 -7.76 -10.03
CA SER A 178 10.57 -6.46 -9.59
C SER A 178 11.51 -5.80 -8.58
N SER A 179 12.00 -6.57 -7.61
CA SER A 179 12.94 -6.11 -6.58
C SER A 179 14.31 -5.78 -7.18
N SER A 180 14.75 -6.58 -8.14
CA SER A 180 15.97 -6.34 -8.91
C SER A 180 15.92 -5.03 -9.70
N VAL A 181 14.79 -4.75 -10.37
CA VAL A 181 14.59 -3.50 -11.10
C VAL A 181 14.53 -2.32 -10.15
N LEU A 182 13.87 -2.45 -9.00
CA LEU A 182 13.78 -1.38 -8.01
C LEU A 182 15.14 -1.03 -7.43
N LEU A 183 15.96 -2.02 -7.04
CA LEU A 183 17.33 -1.80 -6.57
C LEU A 183 18.20 -1.19 -7.67
N SER A 184 18.08 -1.66 -8.92
CA SER A 184 18.80 -1.06 -10.05
C SER A 184 18.46 0.41 -10.26
N ASN A 185 17.20 0.81 -10.06
CA ASN A 185 16.78 2.20 -10.19
C ASN A 185 17.33 3.04 -9.04
N ILE A 186 17.33 2.51 -7.80
CA ILE A 186 17.94 3.19 -6.64
C ILE A 186 19.43 3.48 -6.88
N TYR A 187 20.18 2.50 -7.40
CA TYR A 187 21.59 2.72 -7.74
C TYR A 187 21.76 3.78 -8.84
N ALA A 188 20.90 3.78 -9.86
CA ALA A 188 20.96 4.75 -10.95
C ALA A 188 20.67 6.18 -10.46
N ASP A 189 19.62 6.36 -9.64
CA ASP A 189 19.22 7.66 -9.05
C ASP A 189 20.34 8.27 -8.19
N LEU A 190 21.19 7.42 -7.61
CA LEU A 190 22.31 7.82 -6.75
C LEU A 190 23.66 7.83 -7.50
N GLY A 191 23.65 7.66 -8.83
CA GLY A 191 24.84 7.72 -9.68
C GLY A 191 25.79 6.51 -9.58
N ARG A 192 25.39 5.44 -8.89
CA ARG A 192 26.18 4.20 -8.69
C ARG A 192 26.06 3.25 -9.90
N TRP A 193 26.49 3.71 -11.07
CA TRP A 193 26.38 2.96 -12.33
C TRP A 193 27.17 1.64 -12.37
N SER A 194 28.25 1.54 -11.59
CA SER A 194 29.00 0.29 -11.40
C SER A 194 28.12 -0.79 -10.77
N ASP A 195 27.31 -0.43 -9.77
CA ASP A 195 26.42 -1.35 -9.08
C ASP A 195 25.21 -1.74 -9.94
N VAL A 196 24.70 -0.79 -10.74
CA VAL A 196 23.70 -1.09 -11.78
C VAL A 196 24.22 -2.15 -12.74
N THR A 197 25.46 -1.99 -13.22
CA THR A 197 26.07 -2.93 -14.19
C THR A 197 26.28 -4.30 -13.55
N ARG A 198 26.82 -4.32 -12.31
CA ARG A 198 27.02 -5.55 -11.54
C ARG A 198 25.72 -6.29 -11.30
N LEU A 199 24.66 -5.59 -10.87
CA LEU A 199 23.35 -6.18 -10.65
C LEU A 199 22.76 -6.74 -11.95
N ARG A 200 22.87 -6.01 -13.08
CA ARG A 200 22.41 -6.50 -14.38
C ARG A 200 23.12 -7.78 -14.82
N ASN A 201 24.44 -7.85 -14.65
CA ASN A 201 25.19 -9.05 -14.98
C ASN A 201 24.77 -10.24 -14.11
N MET A 202 24.62 -10.02 -12.81
CA MET A 202 24.12 -11.05 -11.88
C MET A 202 22.76 -11.59 -12.31
N LEU A 203 21.84 -10.73 -12.76
CA LEU A 203 20.51 -11.14 -13.23
C LEU A 203 20.55 -11.96 -14.52
N LEU A 204 21.44 -11.60 -15.46
CA LEU A 204 21.65 -12.37 -16.68
C LEU A 204 22.18 -13.78 -16.37
N ASP A 205 23.10 -13.90 -15.41
CA ASP A 205 23.66 -15.18 -14.97
C ASP A 205 22.61 -16.08 -14.31
N HIS A 206 21.61 -15.49 -13.64
CA HIS A 206 20.48 -16.21 -13.03
C HIS A 206 19.31 -16.45 -14.00
N GLY A 207 19.46 -16.14 -15.29
CA GLY A 207 18.44 -16.39 -16.31
C GLY A 207 17.23 -15.44 -16.24
N VAL A 208 17.31 -14.36 -15.46
CA VAL A 208 16.25 -13.37 -15.35
C VAL A 208 16.24 -12.51 -16.62
N LYS A 209 15.29 -12.78 -17.51
CA LYS A 209 15.03 -11.94 -18.70
C LYS A 209 14.20 -10.73 -18.29
N LYS A 210 14.84 -9.57 -18.17
CA LYS A 210 14.12 -8.30 -18.07
C LYS A 210 13.51 -7.99 -19.44
N GLU A 211 12.19 -8.05 -19.57
CA GLU A 211 11.54 -7.49 -20.75
C GLU A 211 11.77 -5.97 -20.75
N PRO A 212 12.36 -5.40 -21.81
CA PRO A 212 12.50 -3.96 -21.92
C PRO A 212 11.11 -3.32 -21.87
N GLY A 213 10.97 -2.17 -21.19
CA GLY A 213 9.78 -1.37 -21.34
C GLY A 213 9.62 -1.01 -22.81
N CYS A 214 8.48 -1.34 -23.40
CA CYS A 214 8.16 -1.07 -24.79
C CYS A 214 6.93 -0.15 -24.88
N SER A 215 6.96 0.79 -25.83
CA SER A 215 5.75 1.46 -26.31
C SER A 215 5.56 1.10 -27.76
N TRP A 216 4.32 1.03 -28.24
CA TRP A 216 4.06 0.80 -29.65
C TRP A 216 3.02 1.78 -30.17
N ILE A 217 3.18 2.17 -31.43
CA ILE A 217 2.19 2.95 -32.18
C ILE A 217 1.82 2.18 -33.44
N GLU A 218 0.55 2.27 -33.84
CA GLU A 218 0.11 1.74 -35.12
C GLU A 218 -0.05 2.91 -36.11
N VAL A 219 0.73 2.88 -37.19
CA VAL A 219 0.64 3.86 -38.27
C VAL A 219 0.42 3.09 -39.57
N ASN A 220 -0.70 3.35 -40.24
CA ASN A 220 -1.06 2.71 -41.52
C ASN A 220 -1.05 1.17 -41.47
N GLY A 221 -1.50 0.57 -40.36
CA GLY A 221 -1.51 -0.89 -40.19
C GLY A 221 -0.14 -1.52 -39.89
N GLN A 222 0.91 -0.71 -39.69
CA GLN A 222 2.20 -1.16 -39.20
C GLN A 222 2.37 -0.78 -37.72
N ILE A 223 2.73 -1.77 -36.91
CA ILE A 223 3.09 -1.59 -35.52
C ILE A 223 4.57 -1.20 -35.46
N HIS A 224 4.83 0.00 -34.96
CA HIS A 224 6.16 0.48 -34.63
C HIS A 224 6.38 0.32 -33.12
N VAL A 225 7.34 -0.51 -32.74
CA VAL A 225 7.71 -0.75 -31.34
C VAL A 225 8.96 0.07 -31.01
N PHE A 226 8.91 0.81 -29.90
CA PHE A 226 10.04 1.53 -29.33
C PHE A 226 10.44 0.85 -28.03
N LEU A 227 11.71 0.46 -27.93
CA LEU A 227 12.25 -0.15 -26.72
C LEU A 227 12.98 0.91 -25.90
N SER A 228 12.85 0.84 -24.58
CA SER A 228 13.59 1.69 -23.63
C SER A 228 15.12 1.57 -23.71
N GLN A 229 15.65 0.62 -24.49
CA GLN A 229 17.07 0.45 -24.79
C GLN A 229 17.50 1.06 -26.13
N ASP A 230 16.56 1.58 -26.93
CA ASP A 230 16.89 2.25 -28.18
C ASP A 230 17.59 3.56 -27.85
N GLY A 231 18.92 3.57 -28.03
CA GLY A 231 19.73 4.77 -27.86
C GLY A 231 19.21 5.88 -28.76
N CYS A 232 19.22 7.12 -28.24
CA CYS A 232 18.88 8.30 -29.01
C CYS A 232 19.71 8.32 -30.31
N PRO A 233 19.09 8.49 -31.50
CA PRO A 233 19.85 8.63 -32.73
C PRO A 233 20.83 9.79 -32.55
N LYS A 234 22.12 9.52 -32.70
CA LYS A 234 23.10 10.59 -32.83
C LYS A 234 22.83 11.25 -34.19
N TYR A 235 22.25 12.44 -34.15
CA TYR A 235 22.22 13.36 -35.29
C TYR A 235 23.62 13.91 -35.56
#